data_AF-Q8VT01-F1
#
_entry.id   AF-Q8VT01-F1
#
_cell.length_a   1.000
_cell.length_b   1.000
_cell.length_c   1.000
_cell.angle_alpha   90.00
_cell.angle_beta   90.00
_cell.angle_gamma   90.00
#
_symmetry.space_group_name_H-M   'P 1'
#
loop_
_entity.id
_entity.type
_entity.pdbx_description
1 polymer ?
#
loop_
_entity_poly.entity_id
_entity_poly.type
_entity_poly.pdbx_seq_one_letter_code
_entity_poly.pdbx_strand_id
1 'polypeptide(L)'
;SLLCHIQNIILFIIFPYLIIKFDVEYVVLLFLALIGFTIVIKNAPVATKKQPIPKRLIRRKKILSIILYSFILAVSLLTTEPINKLILFGEIIESVTLLSIFSPKEDL
;
A
#
# COMPACT_ATOMS: atom_id res chain seq x y z
N SER A 1 -6.40 14.64 14.25
CA SER A 1 -4.93 14.60 14.17
C SER A 1 -4.32 13.44 14.94
N LEU A 2 -4.63 13.27 16.23
CA LEU A 2 -4.01 12.27 17.11
C LEU A 2 -4.19 10.80 16.65
N LEU A 3 -5.38 10.43 16.17
CA LEU A 3 -5.68 9.07 15.70
C LEU A 3 -4.82 8.63 14.50
N CYS A 4 -4.56 9.55 13.57
CA CYS A 4 -3.70 9.30 12.39
C CYS A 4 -2.24 9.08 12.79
N HIS A 5 -1.75 9.81 13.80
CA HIS A 5 -0.41 9.60 14.33
C HIS A 5 -0.28 8.23 15.01
N ILE A 6 -1.26 7.83 15.82
CA ILE A 6 -1.29 6.51 16.45
C ILE A 6 -1.32 5.40 15.37
N GLN A 7 -2.15 5.58 14.33
CA GLN A 7 -2.26 4.63 13.23
C GLN A 7 -0.93 4.48 12.46
N ASN A 8 -0.24 5.58 12.16
CA ASN A 8 1.08 5.53 11.51
C ASN A 8 2.11 4.81 12.40
N ILE A 9 2.12 5.07 13.71
CA ILE A 9 3.03 4.38 14.64
C ILE A 9 2.76 2.86 14.62
N ILE A 10 1.49 2.45 14.65
CA ILE A 10 1.12 1.03 14.61
C ILE A 10 1.55 0.39 13.28
N LEU A 11 1.24 1.02 12.15
CA LEU A 11 1.52 0.48 10.82
C LEU A 11 3.02 0.42 10.50
N PHE A 12 3.78 1.47 10.83
CA PHE A 12 5.18 1.58 10.42
C PHE A 12 6.20 1.05 11.44
N ILE A 13 5.81 0.85 12.71
CA ILE A 13 6.74 0.40 13.77
C ILE A 13 6.32 -0.96 14.33
N ILE A 14 5.08 -1.08 14.82
CA ILE A 14 4.65 -2.27 15.56
C ILE A 14 4.45 -3.47 14.62
N PHE A 15 3.81 -3.26 13.48
CA PHE A 15 3.52 -4.33 12.52
C PHE A 15 4.75 -4.96 11.84
N PRO A 16 5.74 -4.20 11.33
CA PRO A 16 6.95 -4.83 10.76
C PRO A 16 7.77 -5.58 11.83
N TYR A 17 7.77 -5.09 13.07
CA TYR A 17 8.37 -5.84 14.20
C TYR A 17 7.66 -7.18 14.44
N LEU A 18 6.32 -7.20 14.37
CA LEU A 18 5.53 -8.44 14.49
C LEU A 18 5.85 -9.43 13.37
N ILE A 19 5.96 -8.98 12.11
CA ILE A 19 6.27 -9.87 10.98
C ILE A 19 7.64 -10.54 11.14
N ILE A 20 8.66 -9.79 11.57
CA ILE A 20 9.99 -10.34 11.82
C ILE A 20 9.94 -11.34 12.99
N LYS A 21 9.17 -11.05 14.04
CA LYS A 21 9.10 -11.88 15.25
C LYS A 21 8.28 -13.16 15.08
N PHE A 22 7.23 -13.11 14.26
CA PHE A 22 6.33 -14.24 14.00
C PHE A 22 6.76 -15.09 12.80
N ASP A 23 7.86 -14.73 12.12
CA ASP A 23 8.40 -15.39 10.93
C ASP A 23 7.32 -15.79 9.91
N VAL A 24 6.48 -14.82 9.54
CA VAL A 24 5.39 -15.05 8.60
C VAL A 24 5.95 -15.51 7.26
N GLU A 25 5.42 -16.60 6.74
CA GLU A 25 5.86 -17.16 5.45
C GLU A 25 5.73 -16.15 4.31
N TYR A 26 6.75 -16.08 3.46
CA TYR A 26 6.79 -15.20 2.30
C TYR A 26 5.58 -15.42 1.37
N VAL A 27 5.14 -16.66 1.19
CA VAL A 27 4.00 -17.02 0.32
C VAL A 27 2.69 -16.36 0.79
N VAL A 28 2.47 -16.30 2.10
CA VAL A 28 1.29 -15.66 2.68
C VAL A 28 1.33 -14.16 2.41
N LEU A 29 2.49 -13.52 2.63
CA LEU A 29 2.67 -12.09 2.34
C LEU A 29 2.50 -11.78 0.86
N LEU A 30 2.98 -12.65 -0.03
CA LEU A 30 2.84 -12.50 -1.47
C LEU A 30 1.36 -12.57 -1.88
N PHE A 31 0.59 -13.50 -1.31
CA PHE A 31 -0.83 -13.59 -1.57
C PHE A 31 -1.59 -12.32 -1.12
N LEU A 32 -1.26 -11.79 0.06
CA LEU A 32 -1.83 -10.52 0.53
C LEU A 32 -1.43 -9.35 -0.38
N ALA A 33 -0.19 -9.29 -0.86
CA ALA A 33 0.27 -8.25 -1.78
C ALA A 33 -0.46 -8.31 -3.13
N LEU A 34 -0.80 -9.50 -3.63
CA LEU A 34 -1.63 -9.65 -4.84
C LEU A 34 -3.06 -9.14 -4.63
N ILE A 35 -3.66 -9.39 -3.46
CA ILE A 35 -4.94 -8.78 -3.09
C ILE A 35 -4.79 -7.26 -3.05
N GLY A 36 -3.72 -6.76 -2.43
CA GLY A 36 -3.36 -5.33 -2.41
C GLY A 36 -3.29 -4.72 -3.81
N PHE A 37 -2.70 -5.42 -4.77
CA PHE A 37 -2.61 -4.97 -6.16
C PHE A 37 -3.99 -4.76 -6.79
N THR A 38 -4.96 -5.64 -6.53
CA THR A 38 -6.34 -5.45 -7.01
C THR A 38 -7.00 -4.19 -6.43
N ILE A 39 -6.68 -3.87 -5.18
CA ILE A 39 -7.16 -2.66 -4.49
C ILE A 39 -6.56 -1.41 -5.13
N VAL A 40 -5.25 -1.42 -5.44
CA VAL A 40 -4.58 -0.31 -6.15
C VAL A 40 -5.23 -0.08 -7.52
N ILE A 41 -5.46 -1.13 -8.31
CA ILE A 41 -6.10 -1.01 -9.63
C ILE A 41 -7.50 -0.39 -9.52
N LYS A 42 -8.28 -0.74 -8.50
CA LYS A 42 -9.65 -0.25 -8.34
C LYS A 42 -9.70 1.18 -7.78
N ASN A 43 -8.91 1.44 -6.75
CA ASN A 43 -9.06 2.64 -5.91
C ASN A 43 -8.05 3.76 -6.25
N ALA A 44 -6.97 3.48 -6.99
CA ALA A 44 -6.05 4.52 -7.43
C ALA A 44 -6.56 5.29 -8.66
N PRO A 45 -6.31 6.61 -8.74
CA PRO A 45 -5.75 7.47 -7.71
C PRO A 45 -6.83 7.94 -6.72
N VAL A 46 -6.51 7.96 -5.43
CA VAL A 46 -7.37 8.58 -4.42
C VAL A 46 -7.30 10.10 -4.61
N ALA A 47 -8.36 10.68 -5.16
CA ALA A 47 -8.46 12.13 -5.33
C ALA A 47 -8.73 12.77 -3.96
N THR A 48 -7.75 13.50 -3.42
CA THR A 48 -7.91 14.26 -2.19
C THR A 48 -8.54 15.63 -2.51
N LYS A 49 -9.63 16.02 -1.84
CA LYS A 49 -10.26 17.35 -2.03
C LYS A 49 -9.29 18.51 -1.70
N LYS A 50 -8.31 18.30 -0.80
CA LYS A 50 -7.31 19.32 -0.43
C LYS A 50 -6.34 19.71 -1.57
N GLN A 51 -6.10 18.81 -2.53
CA GLN A 51 -5.36 19.10 -3.76
C GLN A 51 -6.01 18.33 -4.93
N PRO A 52 -7.03 18.92 -5.57
CA PRO A 52 -7.73 18.25 -6.65
C PRO A 52 -6.75 17.96 -7.80
N ILE A 53 -6.64 16.68 -8.17
CA ILE A 53 -5.78 16.24 -9.27
C ILE A 53 -6.43 16.71 -10.58
N PRO A 54 -5.69 17.40 -11.47
CA PRO A 54 -6.20 17.79 -12.78
C PRO A 54 -6.72 16.57 -13.53
N LYS A 55 -7.93 16.63 -14.11
CA LYS A 55 -8.57 15.49 -14.79
C LYS A 55 -7.66 14.81 -15.83
N ARG A 56 -6.83 15.58 -16.53
CA ARG A 56 -5.82 15.10 -17.48
C ARG A 56 -4.73 14.19 -16.88
N LEU A 57 -4.41 14.36 -15.58
CA LEU A 57 -3.35 13.62 -14.89
C LEU A 57 -3.85 12.36 -14.18
N ILE A 58 -5.16 12.21 -13.99
CA ILE A 58 -5.76 11.08 -13.26
C ILE A 58 -5.37 9.74 -13.91
N ARG A 59 -5.55 9.61 -15.23
CA ARG A 59 -5.19 8.39 -15.97
C ARG A 59 -3.69 8.11 -15.90
N ARG A 60 -2.85 9.14 -16.07
CA ARG A 60 -1.39 9.00 -16.01
C ARG A 60 -0.92 8.55 -14.63
N LYS A 61 -1.46 9.12 -13.55
CA LYS A 61 -1.14 8.72 -12.17
C LYS A 61 -1.61 7.31 -11.85
N LYS A 62 -2.77 6.90 -12.37
CA LYS A 62 -3.26 5.52 -12.23
C LYS A 62 -2.30 4.50 -12.85
N ILE A 63 -1.92 4.74 -14.10
CA ILE A 63 -0.98 3.87 -14.82
C ILE A 63 0.37 3.84 -14.10
N LEU A 64 0.87 5.00 -13.66
CA LEU A 64 2.13 5.08 -12.92
C LEU A 64 2.08 4.28 -11.61
N SER A 65 0.98 4.36 -10.86
CA SER A 65 0.82 3.60 -9.61
C SER A 65 0.82 2.09 -9.85
N ILE A 66 0.15 1.61 -10.90
CA ILE A 66 0.17 0.19 -11.29
C ILE A 66 1.58 -0.23 -11.70
N ILE A 67 2.28 0.56 -12.52
CA ILE A 67 3.64 0.26 -12.98
C ILE A 67 4.61 0.18 -11.78
N LEU A 68 4.54 1.16 -10.87
CA LEU A 68 5.42 1.19 -9.70
C LEU A 68 5.16 0.02 -8.77
N TYR A 69 3.90 -0.31 -8.50
CA TYR A 69 3.55 -1.47 -7.68
C TYR A 69 4.06 -2.77 -8.32
N SER A 70 3.81 -2.98 -9.61
CA SER A 70 4.33 -4.15 -10.32
C SER A 70 5.86 -4.23 -10.32
N PHE A 71 6.54 -3.08 -10.41
CA PHE A 71 8.00 -3.01 -10.34
C PHE A 71 8.52 -3.39 -8.94
N ILE A 72 7.94 -2.86 -7.87
CA ILE A 72 8.34 -3.17 -6.49
C ILE A 72 8.06 -4.64 -6.16
N LEU A 73 6.93 -5.19 -6.61
CA LEU A 73 6.60 -6.60 -6.45
C LEU A 73 7.62 -7.50 -7.18
N ALA A 74 8.07 -7.10 -8.38
CA ALA A 74 9.15 -7.80 -9.07
C ALA A 74 10.49 -7.71 -8.32
N VAL A 75 10.83 -6.56 -7.73
CA VAL A 75 12.01 -6.40 -6.86
C VAL A 75 11.92 -7.30 -5.63
N SER A 76 10.71 -7.50 -5.06
CA SER A 76 10.52 -8.41 -3.93
C SER A 76 10.88 -9.87 -4.24
N LEU A 77 10.76 -10.30 -5.50
CA LEU A 77 11.12 -11.67 -5.93
C LEU A 77 12.63 -11.86 -6.10
N LEU A 78 13.37 -10.77 -6.34
CA LEU A 78 14.82 -10.78 -6.55
C LEU A 78 15.61 -10.59 -5.25
N THR A 79 14.93 -10.19 -4.17
CA THR A 79 15.56 -9.87 -2.89
C THR A 79 15.49 -11.07 -1.93
N THR A 80 16.46 -11.15 -1.02
CA THR A 80 16.52 -12.22 0.00
C THR A 80 15.77 -11.82 1.27
N GLU A 81 15.46 -12.82 2.11
CA GLU A 81 14.91 -12.56 3.43
C GLU A 81 15.91 -11.80 4.32
N PRO A 82 15.47 -10.89 5.20
CA PRO A 82 14.07 -10.50 5.49
C PRO A 82 13.56 -9.33 4.63
N ILE A 83 14.38 -8.84 3.69
CA ILE A 83 14.11 -7.61 2.93
C ILE A 83 12.88 -7.80 2.03
N ASN A 84 12.76 -8.95 1.38
CA ASN A 84 11.60 -9.30 0.54
C ASN A 84 10.27 -9.24 1.33
N LYS A 85 10.23 -9.75 2.57
CA LYS A 85 9.07 -9.73 3.49
C LYS A 85 8.69 -8.29 3.84
N LEU A 86 9.68 -7.43 4.09
CA LEU A 86 9.47 -6.00 4.37
C LEU A 86 8.94 -5.23 3.16
N ILE A 87 9.43 -5.54 1.95
CA ILE A 87 8.93 -4.93 0.71
C ILE A 87 7.46 -5.27 0.49
N LEU A 88 7.10 -6.56 0.54
CA LEU A 88 5.70 -7.01 0.40
C LEU A 88 4.80 -6.39 1.47
N PHE A 89 5.30 -6.26 2.70
CA PHE A 89 4.58 -5.58 3.76
C PHE A 89 4.30 -4.10 3.44
N GLY A 90 5.29 -3.37 2.91
CA GLY A 90 5.11 -2.00 2.47
C GLY A 90 4.00 -1.86 1.42
N GLU A 91 3.96 -2.76 0.44
CA GLU A 91 2.91 -2.80 -0.58
C GLU A 91 1.52 -3.09 0.00
N ILE A 92 1.44 -3.98 0.99
CA ILE A 92 0.19 -4.27 1.72
C ILE A 92 -0.30 -3.02 2.47
N ILE A 93 0.58 -2.31 3.18
CA ILE A 93 0.19 -1.07 3.85
C ILE A 93 -0.30 -0.03 2.83
N GLU A 94 0.48 0.21 1.77
CA GLU A 94 0.13 1.19 0.74
C GLU A 94 -1.26 0.90 0.17
N SER A 95 -1.51 -0.34 -0.25
CA SER A 95 -2.80 -0.75 -0.78
C SER A 95 -3.94 -0.61 0.24
N VAL A 96 -3.70 -0.92 1.53
CA VAL A 96 -4.68 -0.73 2.60
C VAL A 96 -5.00 0.76 2.83
N THR A 97 -3.99 1.63 2.79
CA THR A 97 -4.19 3.09 2.95
C THR A 97 -4.97 3.71 1.79
N LEU A 98 -4.96 3.08 0.61
CA LEU A 98 -5.77 3.47 -0.53
C LEU A 98 -7.26 3.10 -0.40
N LEU A 99 -7.65 2.26 0.59
CA LEU A 99 -9.08 2.03 0.83
C LEU A 99 -9.79 3.31 1.28
N SER A 100 -11.01 3.47 0.77
CA SER A 100 -11.91 4.60 1.05
C SER A 100 -12.30 4.75 2.53
N ILE A 101 -11.94 3.79 3.38
CA ILE A 101 -12.15 3.84 4.84
C ILE A 101 -11.19 4.85 5.49
N PHE A 102 -9.96 4.99 4.96
CA PHE A 102 -8.95 5.91 5.50
C PHE A 102 -8.98 7.30 4.85
N SER A 103 -9.55 7.38 3.65
CA SER A 103 -9.92 8.64 3.00
C SER A 103 -11.42 8.58 2.72
N PRO A 104 -12.27 8.89 3.71
CA PRO A 104 -13.70 9.05 3.45
C PRO A 104 -13.85 10.04 2.30
N LYS A 105 -14.57 9.64 1.26
CA LYS A 105 -15.13 10.60 0.33
C LYS A 105 -16.10 11.41 1.19
N GLU A 106 -15.72 12.60 1.61
CA GLU A 106 -16.66 13.55 2.21
C GLU A 106 -17.70 13.85 1.12
N ASP A 107 -18.81 13.12 1.23
CA ASP A 107 -19.96 13.12 0.35
C ASP A 107 -20.54 14.53 0.23
N LEU A 108 -20.94 14.84 -1.02
CA LEU A 108 -21.60 16.04 -1.56
C LEU A 108 -21.51 17.35 -0.74
#